data_AF-A0A0C2GYB9-F1
#
_entry.id   AF-A0A0C2GYB9-F1
#
_cell.length_a   1.000
_cell.length_b   1.000
_cell.length_c   1.000
_cell.angle_alpha   90.00
_cell.angle_beta   90.00
_cell.angle_gamma   90.00
#
_symmetry.space_group_name_H-M   'P 1'
#
loop_
_entity.id
_entity.type
_entity.pdbx_description
1 polymer ?
#
loop_
_entity_poly.entity_id
_entity_poly.type
_entity_poly.pdbx_seq_one_letter_code
_entity_poly.pdbx_strand_id
1 'polypeptide(L)'
;MFFDVLKTFSRFFLIFVLFIVAFSVAFHAVLQNRPEFSSVPSSVLKTAVMMIGEFEFTAIFHGDDNSHLERLFGPTIAYPLFLFFCVIMTILLMNLLVREQYRLFS
;
A
#
# COMPACT_ATOMS: atom_id res chain seq x y z
N MET A 1 -26.07 3.02 16.16
CA MET A 1 -25.00 4.03 16.16
C MET A 1 -23.65 3.45 15.70
N PHE A 2 -22.95 2.61 16.48
CA PHE A 2 -21.66 2.04 16.05
C PHE A 2 -21.77 1.16 14.79
N PHE A 3 -22.75 0.25 14.74
CA PHE A 3 -22.96 -0.63 13.59
C PHE A 3 -23.35 0.13 12.30
N ASP A 4 -24.00 1.29 12.41
CA ASP A 4 -24.38 2.12 11.25
C ASP A 4 -23.17 2.84 10.64
N VAL A 5 -22.24 3.30 11.50
CA VAL A 5 -20.95 3.84 11.10
C VAL A 5 -20.10 2.72 10.47
N LEU A 6 -20.02 1.55 11.12
CA LEU A 6 -19.25 0.39 10.64
C LEU A 6 -19.73 -0.10 9.27
N LYS A 7 -21.06 -0.16 9.04
CA LYS A 7 -21.64 -0.55 7.74
C LYS A 7 -21.21 0.39 6.61
N THR A 8 -21.00 1.65 6.93
CA THR A 8 -20.65 2.68 5.94
C THR A 8 -19.15 2.68 5.68
N PHE A 9 -18.36 2.57 6.75
CA PHE A 9 -16.92 2.32 6.69
C PHE A 9 -16.61 1.07 5.85
N SER A 10 -17.32 -0.03 6.10
CA SER A 10 -17.13 -1.31 5.41
C SER A 10 -17.28 -1.21 3.89
N ARG A 11 -18.25 -0.41 3.39
CA ARG A 11 -18.46 -0.24 1.95
C ARG A 11 -17.25 0.41 1.25
N PHE A 12 -16.53 1.28 1.96
CA PHE A 12 -15.29 1.88 1.45
C PHE A 12 -14.06 1.04 1.73
N PHE A 13 -14.03 0.35 2.87
CA PHE A 13 -12.98 -0.58 3.23
C PHE A 13 -12.79 -1.65 2.15
N LEU A 14 -13.87 -2.09 1.49
CA LEU A 14 -13.79 -2.99 0.33
C LEU A 14 -12.94 -2.43 -0.82
N ILE A 15 -13.02 -1.12 -1.09
CA ILE A 15 -12.21 -0.46 -2.12
C ILE A 15 -10.74 -0.47 -1.69
N PHE A 16 -10.45 -0.21 -0.40
CA PHE A 16 -9.09 -0.33 0.14
C PHE A 16 -8.54 -1.74 -0.04
N VAL A 17 -9.28 -2.78 0.33
CA VAL A 17 -8.84 -4.18 0.16
C VAL A 17 -8.52 -4.51 -1.29
N LEU A 18 -9.34 -4.05 -2.24
CA LEU A 18 -9.09 -4.26 -3.67
C LEU A 18 -7.77 -3.61 -4.11
N PHE A 19 -7.50 -2.38 -3.68
CA PHE A 19 -6.23 -1.72 -3.98
C PHE A 19 -5.04 -2.38 -3.28
N ILE A 20 -5.17 -2.87 -2.04
CA ILE A 20 -4.10 -3.63 -1.37
C ILE A 20 -3.72 -4.85 -2.21
N VAL A 21 -4.71 -5.62 -2.67
CA VAL A 21 -4.44 -6.82 -3.48
C VAL A 21 -3.79 -6.45 -4.82
N ALA A 22 -4.33 -5.43 -5.53
CA ALA A 22 -3.80 -5.00 -6.82
C ALA A 22 -2.34 -4.50 -6.72
N PHE A 23 -2.05 -3.62 -5.77
CA PHE A 23 -0.71 -3.08 -5.57
C PHE A 23 0.25 -4.11 -4.99
N SER A 24 -0.22 -5.01 -4.12
CA SER A 24 0.59 -6.10 -3.60
C SER A 24 1.10 -7.01 -4.72
N VAL A 25 0.25 -7.39 -5.67
CA VAL A 25 0.65 -8.21 -6.82
C VAL A 25 1.63 -7.45 -7.72
N ALA A 26 1.39 -6.15 -7.96
CA ALA A 26 2.31 -5.31 -8.72
C ALA A 26 3.69 -5.19 -8.05
N PHE A 27 3.71 -4.98 -6.72
CA PHE A 27 4.94 -4.93 -5.94
C PHE A 27 5.63 -6.30 -5.88
N HIS A 28 4.89 -7.39 -5.74
CA HIS A 28 5.47 -8.74 -5.82
C HIS A 28 6.16 -8.95 -7.18
N ALA A 29 5.51 -8.58 -8.29
CA ALA A 29 6.10 -8.75 -9.62
C ALA A 29 7.38 -7.92 -9.85
N VAL A 30 7.41 -6.68 -9.35
CA VAL A 30 8.54 -5.75 -9.57
C VAL A 30 9.63 -5.87 -8.51
N LEU A 31 9.27 -6.18 -7.27
CA LEU A 31 10.14 -6.20 -6.09
C LEU A 31 10.38 -7.62 -5.54
N GLN A 32 10.04 -8.69 -6.28
CA GLN A 32 10.23 -10.10 -5.86
C GLN A 32 11.62 -10.42 -5.29
N ASN A 33 12.64 -9.65 -5.70
CA ASN A 33 14.01 -9.81 -5.26
C ASN A 33 14.26 -9.35 -3.80
N ARG A 34 13.33 -8.62 -3.20
CA ARG A 34 13.37 -8.22 -1.80
C ARG A 34 12.70 -9.28 -0.94
N PRO A 35 13.25 -9.59 0.25
CA PRO A 35 12.68 -10.60 1.14
C PRO A 35 11.24 -10.27 1.54
N GLU A 36 10.92 -8.98 1.68
CA GLU A 36 9.60 -8.45 2.02
C GLU A 36 8.51 -8.75 0.98
N PHE A 37 8.92 -8.85 -0.29
CA PHE A 37 8.03 -9.10 -1.43
C PHE A 37 8.31 -10.46 -2.08
N SER A 38 9.08 -11.33 -1.44
CA SER A 38 9.47 -12.65 -1.96
C SER A 38 8.28 -13.61 -2.12
N SER A 39 7.22 -13.42 -1.34
CA SER A 39 5.99 -14.22 -1.40
C SER A 39 4.77 -13.31 -1.49
N VAL A 40 3.73 -13.77 -2.19
CA VAL A 40 2.44 -13.09 -2.31
C VAL A 40 1.81 -12.73 -0.93
N PRO A 41 1.74 -13.64 0.07
CA PRO A 41 1.19 -13.26 1.37
C PRO A 41 2.05 -12.22 2.09
N SER A 42 3.39 -12.30 1.99
CA SER A 42 4.28 -11.28 2.56
C SER A 42 4.12 -9.92 1.89
N SER A 43 3.98 -9.88 0.55
CA SER A 43 3.77 -8.63 -0.18
C SER A 43 2.43 -7.98 0.17
N VAL A 44 1.38 -8.78 0.40
CA VAL A 44 0.07 -8.27 0.86
C VAL A 44 0.20 -7.63 2.22
N LEU A 45 0.89 -8.32 3.16
CA LEU A 45 1.10 -7.81 4.51
C LEU A 45 1.92 -6.52 4.49
N LYS A 46 3.03 -6.48 3.74
CA LYS A 46 3.88 -5.28 3.60
C LYS A 46 3.08 -4.13 2.97
N THR A 47 2.26 -4.39 1.96
CA THR A 47 1.40 -3.37 1.33
C THR A 47 0.34 -2.82 2.30
N ALA A 48 -0.22 -3.66 3.17
CA ALA A 48 -1.14 -3.22 4.21
C ALA A 48 -0.45 -2.35 5.28
N VAL A 49 0.77 -2.71 5.68
CA VAL A 49 1.60 -1.91 6.60
C VAL A 49 1.93 -0.54 5.98
N MET A 50 2.32 -0.52 4.71
CA MET A 50 2.53 0.74 3.97
C MET A 50 1.27 1.60 3.87
N MET A 51 0.08 0.99 3.80
CA MET A 51 -1.20 1.72 3.80
C MET A 51 -1.50 2.38 5.15
N ILE A 52 -1.04 1.81 6.27
CA ILE A 52 -1.18 2.40 7.61
C ILE A 52 -0.28 3.65 7.76
N GLY A 53 0.70 3.82 6.87
CA GLY A 53 1.62 4.96 6.84
C GLY A 53 3.06 4.60 7.22
N GLU A 54 3.35 3.32 7.46
CA GLU A 54 4.72 2.86 7.68
C GLU A 54 5.44 2.69 6.34
N PHE A 55 6.14 3.74 5.93
CA PHE A 55 6.94 3.76 4.70
C PHE A 55 8.42 3.56 5.00
N GLU A 56 8.97 2.42 4.59
CA GLU A 56 10.41 2.13 4.70
C GLU A 56 11.11 2.24 3.34
N PHE A 57 11.14 3.46 2.78
CA PHE A 57 11.71 3.70 1.44
C PHE A 57 13.19 3.29 1.34
N THR A 58 14.00 3.60 2.36
CA THR A 58 15.42 3.25 2.37
C THR A 58 15.62 1.74 2.41
N ALA A 59 14.82 0.99 3.18
CA ALA A 59 14.92 -0.46 3.25
C ALA A 59 14.53 -1.13 1.92
N ILE A 60 13.47 -0.63 1.26
CA ILE A 60 12.95 -1.19 0.00
C ILE A 60 13.87 -0.87 -1.19
N PHE A 61 14.36 0.37 -1.29
CA PHE A 61 15.06 0.88 -2.47
C PHE A 61 16.58 1.00 -2.31
N HIS A 62 17.08 1.23 -1.09
CA HIS A 62 18.51 1.41 -0.78
C HIS A 62 19.04 0.35 0.21
N GLY A 63 18.35 -0.79 0.33
CA GLY A 63 18.79 -1.92 1.15
C GLY A 63 20.15 -2.46 0.71
N ASP A 64 20.87 -3.06 1.67
CA ASP A 64 22.30 -3.38 1.66
C ASP A 64 22.88 -3.81 0.29
N ASP A 65 23.61 -2.88 -0.35
CA ASP A 65 24.28 -3.04 -1.64
C ASP A 65 25.35 -4.16 -1.65
N ASN A 66 25.68 -4.70 -0.47
CA ASN A 66 26.68 -5.77 -0.31
C ASN A 66 26.16 -7.16 -0.73
N SER A 67 24.84 -7.32 -0.89
CA SER A 67 24.24 -8.56 -1.35
C SER A 67 23.80 -8.43 -2.82
N HIS A 68 24.57 -9.03 -3.74
CA HIS A 68 24.23 -9.08 -5.17
C HIS A 68 22.83 -9.66 -5.46
N LEU A 69 22.29 -10.43 -4.50
CA LEU A 69 20.99 -11.07 -4.55
C LEU A 69 19.83 -10.10 -4.27
N GLU A 70 20.05 -8.91 -3.71
CA GLU A 70 18.96 -7.94 -3.44
C GLU A 70 18.94 -6.74 -4.41
N ARG A 71 19.75 -6.80 -5.47
CA ARG A 71 19.83 -5.72 -6.46
C ARG A 71 18.45 -5.47 -7.09
N LEU A 72 17.98 -4.24 -7.02
CA LEU A 72 16.66 -3.86 -7.53
C LEU A 72 16.61 -4.04 -9.06
N PHE A 73 15.84 -5.02 -9.53
CA PHE A 73 15.60 -5.20 -10.96
C PHE A 73 14.62 -4.12 -11.44
N GLY A 74 15.11 -3.14 -12.21
CA GLY A 74 14.27 -2.10 -12.81
C GLY A 74 13.87 -0.97 -11.86
N PRO A 75 14.83 -0.24 -11.25
CA PRO A 75 14.55 0.95 -10.44
C PRO A 75 13.66 1.96 -11.18
N THR A 76 13.84 2.07 -12.49
CA THR A 76 13.09 2.96 -13.38
C THR A 76 11.58 2.74 -13.33
N ILE A 77 11.10 1.51 -13.04
CA ILE A 77 9.66 1.18 -12.96
C ILE A 77 9.19 1.18 -11.49
N ALA A 78 10.05 0.75 -10.56
CA ALA A 78 9.70 0.65 -9.15
C ALA A 78 9.43 2.03 -8.51
N TYR A 79 10.23 3.05 -8.81
CA TYR A 79 10.03 4.41 -8.28
C TYR A 79 8.69 5.04 -8.69
N PRO A 80 8.32 5.11 -9.99
CA PRO A 80 7.03 5.68 -10.37
C PRO A 80 5.84 4.84 -9.88
N LEU A 81 5.97 3.51 -9.82
CA LEU A 81 4.93 2.63 -9.26
C LEU A 81 4.66 2.96 -7.78
N PHE A 82 5.73 3.12 -6.99
CA PHE A 82 5.62 3.47 -5.57
C PHE A 82 5.07 4.88 -5.36
N LEU A 83 5.50 5.86 -6.17
CA LEU A 83 4.94 7.22 -6.11
C LEU A 83 3.44 7.22 -6.44
N PHE A 84 3.03 6.49 -7.48
CA PHE A 84 1.63 6.34 -7.86
C PHE A 84 0.80 5.69 -6.75
N PHE A 85 1.34 4.64 -6.09
CA PHE A 85 0.75 4.04 -4.90
C PHE A 85 0.54 5.10 -3.80
N CYS A 86 1.57 5.87 -3.43
CA CYS A 86 1.46 6.89 -2.38
C CYS A 86 0.39 7.95 -2.68
N VAL A 87 0.30 8.42 -3.93
CA VAL A 87 -0.73 9.38 -4.35
C VAL A 87 -2.13 8.78 -4.22
N ILE A 88 -2.35 7.57 -4.76
CA ILE A 88 -3.65 6.90 -4.66
C ILE A 88 -4.03 6.63 -3.21
N MET A 89 -3.11 6.12 -2.39
CA MET A 89 -3.39 5.85 -0.96
C MET A 89 -3.77 7.13 -0.22
N THR A 90 -3.05 8.23 -0.46
CA THR A 90 -3.36 9.53 0.16
C THR A 90 -4.75 10.03 -0.24
N ILE A 91 -5.12 9.90 -1.52
CA ILE A 91 -6.45 10.29 -2.02
C ILE A 91 -7.54 9.40 -1.39
N LEU A 92 -7.31 8.09 -1.29
CA LEU A 92 -8.26 7.16 -0.68
C LEU A 92 -8.48 7.46 0.81
N LEU A 93 -7.40 7.68 1.56
CA LEU A 93 -7.46 8.03 2.99
C LEU A 93 -8.18 9.36 3.21
N MET A 94 -7.84 10.39 2.43
CA MET A 94 -8.51 11.69 2.51
C MET A 94 -10.00 11.59 2.18
N ASN A 95 -10.37 10.83 1.14
CA ASN A 95 -11.77 10.64 0.77
C ASN A 95 -12.57 9.89 1.85
N LEU A 96 -11.96 8.95 2.56
CA LEU A 96 -12.60 8.26 3.67
C LEU A 96 -12.85 9.21 4.85
N LEU A 97 -11.83 9.97 5.25
CA LEU A 97 -11.95 10.98 6.31
C LEU A 97 -12.98 12.06 5.98
N VAL A 98 -12.97 12.57 4.75
CA VAL A 98 -13.90 13.61 4.29
C VAL A 98 -15.35 13.12 4.34
N ARG A 99 -15.65 11.90 3.86
CA ARG A 99 -17.04 11.41 3.89
C ARG A 99 -17.53 11.15 5.31
N GLU A 100 -16.65 10.77 6.25
CA GLU A 100 -17.00 10.61 7.65
C GLU A 100 -17.29 11.98 8.33
N GLN A 101 -16.50 13.01 8.01
CA GLN A 101 -16.71 14.38 8.50
C GLN A 101 -18.03 14.99 8.00
N TYR A 102 -18.38 14.81 6.72
CA TYR A 102 -19.65 15.31 6.18
C TYR A 102 -20.88 14.66 6.81
N ARG A 103 -20.77 13.41 7.27
CA ARG A 103 -21.88 12.69 7.91
C ARG A 103 -22.10 13.11 9.37
N LEU A 104 -21.08 13.62 10.05
CA LEU A 104 -21.21 14.14 11.42
C LEU A 104 -21.86 15.54 11.45
N PHE A 105 -21.91 16.24 10.32
CA PHE A 105 -22.47 17.59 10.16
C PHE A 105 -23.86 17.63 9.48
N SER A 106 -24.45 16.48 9.13
CA SER A 106 -25.82 16.35 8.59
C SER A 106 -26.71 15.56 9.52
#